data_AF-A0A932NNP7-F1
#
_entry.id   AF-A0A932NNP7-F1
#
_cell.length_a   1.000
_cell.length_b   1.000
_cell.length_c   1.000
_cell.angle_alpha   90.00
_cell.angle_beta   90.00
_cell.angle_gamma   90.00
#
_symmetry.space_group_name_H-M   'P 1'
#
loop_
_entity.id
_entity.type
_entity.pdbx_description
1 polymer ?
#
loop_
_entity_poly.entity_id
_entity_poly.type
_entity_poly.pdbx_seq_one_letter_code
_entity_poly.pdbx_strand_id
1 'polypeptide(L)'
;MLSPETNEQIKDIVQVSIAPDFLIKYNPSRKRVLQLIAAGWSNASIAEDLNFSTKNIESITTMLIRLAKIHDANGHLNPRARLTAKCYYAQKIRYMPSQEAPNELLSIDQVATLLLVSAGLSNKTIGKILGISEKTVESRLNNLFLQFGINAKANKVINPRLRLIGVANTRQNVTYEAFAEIWQRTNNGDLDQTVNNPQELRDALFKVAAKLIEEVPRHRDNAHKQRLVQEQAAYVNPMHVQRVYNRLNGQNTEVDQPKQQ
;
A
#
# COMPACT_ATOMS: atom_id res chain seq x y z
N MET A 1 -34.07 -21.03 17.57
CA MET A 1 -32.94 -20.37 18.28
C MET A 1 -31.84 -20.15 17.26
N LEU A 2 -31.63 -18.88 16.88
CA LEU A 2 -30.60 -18.46 15.95
C LEU A 2 -29.29 -18.30 16.75
N SER A 3 -28.22 -18.94 16.30
CA SER A 3 -26.86 -18.63 16.73
C SER A 3 -26.08 -18.11 15.53
N PRO A 4 -25.91 -16.79 15.36
CA PRO A 4 -24.93 -16.22 14.47
C PRO A 4 -23.66 -15.93 15.29
N GLU A 5 -22.51 -16.50 14.90
CA GLU A 5 -21.16 -15.96 15.15
C GLU A 5 -20.10 -16.98 14.70
N THR A 6 -20.10 -17.34 13.42
CA THR A 6 -18.88 -17.82 12.77
C THR A 6 -18.06 -16.60 12.39
N ASN A 7 -17.00 -16.40 13.15
CA ASN A 7 -15.95 -15.40 13.07
C ASN A 7 -15.43 -15.21 11.62
N GLU A 8 -16.11 -14.39 10.83
CA GLU A 8 -15.66 -13.88 9.53
C GLU A 8 -14.51 -12.88 9.74
N GLN A 9 -13.32 -13.39 10.07
CA GLN A 9 -12.10 -12.66 9.74
C GLN A 9 -11.95 -12.69 8.22
N ILE A 10 -12.72 -11.85 7.53
CA ILE A 10 -12.55 -11.57 6.11
C ILE A 10 -11.14 -11.02 5.94
N LYS A 11 -10.26 -11.85 5.40
CA LYS A 11 -8.86 -11.50 5.17
C LYS A 11 -8.78 -10.63 3.92
N ASP A 12 -8.14 -9.48 4.05
CA ASP A 12 -8.04 -8.50 2.96
C ASP A 12 -7.28 -9.06 1.74
N ILE A 13 -8.02 -9.56 0.75
CA ILE A 13 -7.49 -9.92 -0.57
C ILE A 13 -7.44 -8.65 -1.40
N VAL A 14 -6.32 -7.93 -1.32
CA VAL A 14 -6.05 -6.80 -2.21
C VAL A 14 -5.56 -7.32 -3.54
N GLN A 15 -6.40 -7.16 -4.58
CA GLN A 15 -6.01 -7.51 -5.94
C GLN A 15 -5.22 -6.35 -6.55
N VAL A 16 -4.08 -6.69 -7.17
CA VAL A 16 -3.22 -5.73 -7.87
C VAL A 16 -3.03 -6.15 -9.33
N SER A 17 -3.57 -5.35 -10.25
CA SER A 17 -3.29 -5.48 -11.68
C SER A 17 -2.13 -4.56 -12.08
N ILE A 18 -1.20 -5.09 -12.88
CA ILE A 18 -0.09 -4.32 -13.46
C ILE A 18 -0.21 -4.32 -14.98
N ALA A 19 -0.22 -3.13 -15.57
CA ALA A 19 -0.29 -2.95 -17.01
C ALA A 19 0.83 -3.73 -17.73
N PRO A 20 0.55 -4.41 -18.86
CA PRO A 20 1.51 -5.29 -19.52
C PRO A 20 2.83 -4.58 -19.88
N ASP A 21 2.74 -3.32 -20.27
CA ASP A 21 3.83 -2.50 -20.82
C ASP A 21 4.83 -1.96 -19.80
N PHE A 22 4.37 -1.79 -18.56
CA PHE A 22 5.18 -1.21 -17.49
C PHE A 22 6.45 -2.00 -17.17
N LEU A 23 6.42 -3.30 -17.49
CA LEU A 23 7.51 -4.25 -17.28
C LEU A 23 7.62 -5.24 -18.45
N ILE A 24 7.43 -4.80 -19.71
CA ILE A 24 7.48 -5.68 -20.91
C ILE A 24 8.75 -6.55 -21.01
N LYS A 25 9.87 -6.19 -20.36
CA LYS A 25 11.11 -6.99 -20.35
C LYS A 25 11.26 -7.98 -19.19
N TYR A 26 10.25 -8.18 -18.35
CA TYR A 26 10.43 -8.89 -17.08
C TYR A 26 9.86 -10.30 -17.11
N ASN A 27 10.67 -11.25 -16.63
CA ASN A 27 10.25 -12.59 -16.28
C ASN A 27 8.95 -12.56 -15.42
N PRO A 28 7.96 -13.43 -15.68
CA PRO A 28 6.69 -13.50 -14.95
C PRO A 28 6.82 -13.43 -13.42
N SER A 29 7.85 -14.07 -12.85
CA SER A 29 8.10 -14.05 -11.40
C SER A 29 8.37 -12.64 -10.87
N ARG A 30 9.08 -11.78 -11.62
CA ARG A 30 9.38 -10.40 -11.19
C ARG A 30 8.13 -9.52 -11.23
N LYS A 31 7.29 -9.69 -12.25
CA LYS A 31 5.98 -9.03 -12.31
C LYS A 31 5.13 -9.42 -11.10
N ARG A 32 5.13 -10.71 -10.76
CA ARG A 32 4.39 -11.22 -9.60
C ARG A 32 4.93 -10.68 -8.28
N VAL A 33 6.25 -10.61 -8.10
CA VAL A 33 6.87 -9.98 -6.92
C VAL A 33 6.44 -8.51 -6.81
N LEU A 34 6.47 -7.74 -7.90
CA LEU A 34 6.02 -6.34 -7.86
C LEU A 34 4.53 -6.22 -7.48
N GLN A 35 3.66 -7.09 -8.00
CA GLN A 35 2.24 -7.14 -7.63
C GLN A 35 2.06 -7.36 -6.13
N LEU A 36 2.80 -8.31 -5.55
CA LEU A 36 2.70 -8.63 -4.14
C LEU A 36 3.30 -7.53 -3.24
N ILE A 37 4.42 -6.90 -3.67
CA ILE A 37 4.98 -5.71 -2.99
C ILE A 37 3.94 -4.60 -2.96
N ALA A 38 3.33 -4.32 -4.11
CA ALA A 38 2.29 -3.30 -4.21
C ALA A 38 1.10 -3.64 -3.31
N ALA A 39 0.63 -4.89 -3.31
CA ALA A 39 -0.43 -5.36 -2.42
C ALA A 39 -0.05 -5.32 -0.92
N GLY A 40 1.18 -4.91 -0.60
CA GLY A 40 1.67 -4.73 0.74
C GLY A 40 2.08 -6.03 1.43
N TRP A 41 2.52 -7.05 0.68
CA TRP A 41 2.99 -8.30 1.27
C TRP A 41 4.43 -8.16 1.81
N SER A 42 4.73 -8.89 2.89
CA SER A 42 6.06 -9.00 3.47
C SER A 42 6.98 -9.89 2.60
N ASN A 43 8.30 -9.76 2.74
CA ASN A 43 9.23 -10.60 1.96
C ASN A 43 9.04 -12.09 2.25
N ALA A 44 8.80 -12.44 3.51
CA ALA A 44 8.57 -13.82 3.93
C ALA A 44 7.35 -14.42 3.22
N SER A 45 6.23 -13.70 3.18
CA SER A 45 5.02 -14.22 2.54
C SER A 45 5.07 -14.19 1.02
N ILE A 46 5.82 -13.27 0.41
CA ILE A 46 6.10 -13.32 -1.02
C ILE A 46 6.96 -14.55 -1.34
N ALA A 47 7.99 -14.81 -0.53
CA ALA A 47 8.87 -15.95 -0.70
C ALA A 47 8.08 -17.26 -0.63
N GLU A 48 7.21 -17.39 0.37
CA GLU A 48 6.30 -18.51 0.53
C GLU A 48 5.31 -18.67 -0.64
N ASP A 49 4.62 -17.59 -1.08
CA ASP A 49 3.64 -17.69 -2.20
C ASP A 49 4.30 -18.13 -3.51
N LEU A 50 5.56 -17.74 -3.74
CA LEU A 50 6.29 -18.02 -4.96
C LEU A 50 7.22 -19.22 -4.86
N ASN A 51 7.22 -19.93 -3.71
CA ASN A 51 8.16 -21.02 -3.42
C ASN A 51 9.63 -20.63 -3.65
N PHE A 52 9.99 -19.40 -3.26
CA PHE A 52 11.34 -18.83 -3.34
C PHE A 52 11.92 -18.66 -1.94
N SER A 53 13.24 -18.43 -1.84
CA SER A 53 13.85 -17.98 -0.59
C SER A 53 13.63 -16.49 -0.37
N THR A 54 13.65 -16.02 0.89
CA THR A 54 13.57 -14.59 1.23
C THR A 54 14.69 -13.78 0.58
N LYS A 55 15.92 -14.33 0.54
CA LYS A 55 17.06 -13.72 -0.16
C LYS A 55 16.81 -13.54 -1.66
N ASN A 56 16.08 -14.47 -2.30
CA ASN A 56 15.71 -14.33 -3.70
C ASN A 56 14.72 -13.16 -3.88
N ILE A 57 13.71 -13.04 -3.00
CA ILE A 57 12.78 -11.90 -3.02
C ILE A 57 13.49 -10.56 -2.80
N GLU A 58 14.46 -10.52 -1.90
CA GLU A 58 15.31 -9.34 -1.69
C GLU A 58 16.11 -8.98 -2.95
N SER A 59 16.73 -9.97 -3.59
CA SER A 59 17.46 -9.79 -4.85
C SER A 59 16.57 -9.25 -5.97
N ILE A 60 15.38 -9.83 -6.15
CA ILE A 60 14.39 -9.35 -7.12
C ILE A 60 13.95 -7.92 -6.79
N THR A 61 13.68 -7.62 -5.52
CA THR A 61 13.25 -6.29 -5.06
C THR A 61 14.34 -5.24 -5.35
N THR A 62 15.59 -5.53 -5.02
CA THR A 62 16.74 -4.66 -5.33
C THR A 62 16.88 -4.43 -6.83
N MET A 63 16.70 -5.48 -7.63
CA MET A 63 16.72 -5.35 -9.09
C MET A 63 15.60 -4.44 -9.61
N LEU A 64 14.38 -4.60 -9.09
CA LEU A 64 13.23 -3.76 -9.45
C LEU A 64 13.47 -2.28 -9.08
N ILE A 65 14.00 -2.01 -7.88
CA ILE A 65 14.36 -0.65 -7.41
C ILE A 65 15.38 -0.01 -8.36
N ARG A 66 16.44 -0.74 -8.71
CA ARG A 66 17.49 -0.28 -9.64
C ARG A 66 16.92 0.02 -11.02
N LEU A 67 16.09 -0.87 -11.56
CA LEU A 67 15.50 -0.68 -12.89
C LEU A 67 14.46 0.45 -12.91
N ALA A 68 13.80 0.67 -11.77
CA ALA A 68 12.98 1.85 -11.53
C ALA A 68 13.81 3.14 -11.35
N LYS A 69 15.16 3.08 -11.41
CA LYS A 69 16.07 4.22 -11.20
C LYS A 69 15.81 4.95 -9.88
N ILE A 70 15.49 4.19 -8.83
CA ILE A 70 15.31 4.74 -7.49
C ILE A 70 16.67 4.68 -6.81
N HIS A 71 17.31 5.84 -6.69
CA HIS A 71 18.60 6.02 -6.04
C HIS A 71 18.41 6.96 -4.86
N ASP A 72 19.02 6.62 -3.73
CA ASP A 72 18.92 7.38 -2.50
C ASP A 72 20.16 7.11 -1.64
N ALA A 73 21.19 7.94 -1.82
CA ALA A 73 22.44 7.79 -1.09
C ALA A 73 22.30 8.19 0.40
N ASN A 74 21.35 9.06 0.71
CA ASN A 74 21.22 9.70 2.03
C ASN A 74 20.12 9.10 2.91
N GLY A 75 19.42 8.06 2.42
CA GLY A 75 18.37 7.36 3.16
C GLY A 75 17.09 8.18 3.31
N HIS A 76 16.82 9.08 2.35
CA HIS A 76 15.62 9.90 2.34
C HIS A 76 14.34 9.13 2.01
N LEU A 77 14.46 8.00 1.34
CA LEU A 77 13.39 7.19 0.80
C LEU A 77 13.27 5.87 1.54
N ASN A 78 12.04 5.34 1.58
CA ASN A 78 11.84 3.91 1.76
C ASN A 78 11.78 3.27 0.36
N PRO A 79 12.77 2.48 -0.07
CA PRO A 79 12.87 2.05 -1.47
C PRO A 79 11.66 1.26 -1.98
N ARG A 80 11.06 0.40 -1.14
CA ARG A 80 9.86 -0.37 -1.51
C ARG A 80 8.63 0.52 -1.63
N ALA A 81 8.45 1.43 -0.67
CA ALA A 81 7.34 2.40 -0.73
C ALA A 81 7.48 3.32 -1.94
N ARG A 82 8.70 3.79 -2.24
CA ARG A 82 8.99 4.60 -3.42
C ARG A 82 8.74 3.84 -4.72
N LEU A 83 9.10 2.55 -4.76
CA LEU A 83 8.77 1.69 -5.90
C LEU A 83 7.27 1.64 -6.11
N THR A 84 6.49 1.31 -5.08
CA THR A 84 5.02 1.32 -5.15
C THR A 84 4.46 2.68 -5.61
N ALA A 85 4.96 3.77 -5.02
CA ALA A 85 4.57 5.13 -5.36
C ALA A 85 4.83 5.46 -6.84
N LYS A 86 5.99 5.10 -7.38
CA LYS A 86 6.33 5.30 -8.80
C LYS A 86 5.38 4.55 -9.72
N CYS A 87 5.02 3.32 -9.33
CA CYS A 87 4.11 2.49 -10.10
C CYS A 87 2.67 3.03 -10.08
N TYR A 88 2.25 3.58 -8.94
CA TYR A 88 0.99 4.30 -8.82
C TYR A 88 0.99 5.59 -9.65
N TYR A 89 2.06 6.39 -9.59
CA TYR A 89 2.23 7.61 -10.40
C TYR A 89 2.13 7.32 -11.90
N ALA A 90 2.74 6.23 -12.36
CA ALA A 90 2.66 5.80 -13.75
C ALA A 90 1.25 5.32 -14.15
N GLN A 91 0.31 5.19 -13.20
CA GLN A 91 -1.02 4.59 -13.35
C GLN A 91 -0.96 3.13 -13.82
N LYS A 92 0.09 2.43 -13.39
CA LYS A 92 0.38 1.06 -13.82
C LYS A 92 0.01 0.03 -12.77
N ILE A 93 -0.54 0.47 -11.64
CA ILE A 93 -1.05 -0.38 -10.57
C ILE A 93 -2.49 0.02 -10.30
N ARG A 94 -3.40 -0.95 -10.39
CA ARG A 94 -4.77 -0.81 -9.92
C ARG A 94 -4.94 -1.69 -8.68
N TYR A 95 -5.41 -1.08 -7.61
CA TYR A 95 -5.74 -1.74 -6.36
C TYR A 95 -7.25 -1.92 -6.24
N MET A 96 -7.68 -3.06 -5.71
CA MET A 96 -9.08 -3.30 -5.37
C MET A 96 -9.14 -3.82 -3.93
N PRO A 97 -9.54 -3.00 -2.94
CA PRO A 97 -9.75 -3.46 -1.58
C PRO A 97 -10.97 -4.38 -1.51
N SER A 98 -10.88 -5.42 -0.70
CA SER A 98 -11.99 -6.34 -0.42
C SER A 98 -13.00 -5.79 0.59
N GLN A 99 -12.65 -4.76 1.35
CA GLN A 99 -13.51 -4.14 2.36
C GLN A 99 -13.52 -2.61 2.25
N GLU A 100 -14.70 -2.04 2.46
CA GLU A 100 -14.89 -0.61 2.68
C GLU A 100 -14.26 -0.19 4.01
N ALA A 101 -13.73 1.04 4.06
CA ALA A 101 -13.06 1.56 5.25
C ALA A 101 -14.06 2.00 6.32
N PRO A 102 -13.64 2.03 7.59
CA PRO A 102 -14.22 2.98 8.54
C PRO A 102 -14.07 4.40 7.98
N ASN A 103 -15.15 5.17 8.00
CA ASN A 103 -15.25 6.47 7.33
C ASN A 103 -14.66 7.61 8.19
N GLU A 104 -13.51 7.39 8.82
CA GLU A 104 -12.92 8.34 9.76
C GLU A 104 -12.36 9.57 9.06
N LEU A 105 -12.65 10.75 9.62
CA LEU A 105 -12.11 12.01 9.17
C LEU A 105 -10.64 12.09 9.62
N LEU A 106 -9.73 12.23 8.66
CA LEU A 106 -8.32 12.45 8.94
C LEU A 106 -8.07 13.92 9.26
N SER A 107 -7.22 14.18 10.26
CA SER A 107 -6.71 15.53 10.50
C SER A 107 -5.74 15.97 9.39
N ILE A 108 -5.51 17.27 9.29
CA ILE A 108 -4.56 17.84 8.30
C ILE A 108 -3.16 17.26 8.46
N ASP A 109 -2.73 17.04 9.70
CA ASP A 109 -1.47 16.39 10.04
C ASP A 109 -1.40 14.94 9.56
N GLN A 110 -2.50 14.20 9.70
CA GLN A 110 -2.60 12.82 9.24
C GLN A 110 -2.59 12.72 7.72
N VAL A 111 -3.31 13.61 7.03
CA VAL A 111 -3.29 13.70 5.56
C VAL A 111 -1.91 14.08 5.04
N ALA A 112 -1.26 15.10 5.64
CA ALA A 112 0.10 15.49 5.30
C ALA A 112 1.09 14.32 5.48
N THR A 113 1.00 13.60 6.60
CA THR A 113 1.81 12.40 6.85
C THR A 113 1.53 11.33 5.80
N LEU A 114 0.25 11.08 5.47
CA LEU A 114 -0.17 10.07 4.51
C LEU A 114 0.31 10.37 3.09
N LEU A 115 0.29 11.63 2.66
CA LEU A 115 0.83 12.08 1.38
C LEU A 115 2.33 11.79 1.24
N LEU A 116 3.12 12.15 2.26
CA LEU A 116 4.57 11.91 2.25
C LEU A 116 4.93 10.42 2.30
N VAL A 117 4.15 9.63 3.05
CA VAL A 117 4.27 8.16 3.08
C VAL A 117 3.94 7.56 1.72
N SER A 118 2.87 8.05 1.08
CA SER A 118 2.43 7.64 -0.25
C SER A 118 3.45 8.00 -1.33
N ALA A 119 4.18 9.10 -1.18
CA ALA A 119 5.33 9.46 -2.01
C ALA A 119 6.58 8.60 -1.75
N GLY A 120 6.56 7.72 -0.74
CA GLY A 120 7.63 6.76 -0.47
C GLY A 120 8.82 7.32 0.33
N LEU A 121 8.64 8.44 1.04
CA LEU A 121 9.69 9.01 1.90
C LEU A 121 9.95 8.12 3.13
N SER A 122 11.13 8.23 3.77
CA SER A 122 11.45 7.55 5.03
C SER A 122 10.87 8.28 6.25
N ASN A 123 10.73 7.61 7.40
CA ASN A 123 10.17 8.25 8.61
C ASN A 123 11.04 9.41 9.09
N LYS A 124 12.36 9.23 9.09
CA LYS A 124 13.33 10.30 9.34
C LYS A 124 13.09 11.55 8.48
N THR A 125 12.90 11.35 7.17
CA THR A 125 12.67 12.45 6.22
C THR A 125 11.32 13.13 6.42
N ILE A 126 10.28 12.34 6.66
CA ILE A 126 8.96 12.87 7.01
C ILE A 126 9.05 13.73 8.28
N GLY A 127 9.79 13.27 9.29
CA GLY A 127 10.01 14.02 10.52
C GLY A 127 10.68 15.37 10.26
N LYS A 128 11.75 15.38 9.46
CA LYS A 128 12.42 16.62 9.03
C LYS A 128 11.46 17.58 8.32
N ILE A 129 10.69 17.09 7.34
CA ILE A 129 9.78 17.93 6.55
C ILE A 129 8.67 18.52 7.41
N LEU A 130 8.11 17.73 8.34
CA LEU A 130 7.00 18.16 9.21
C LEU A 130 7.48 18.90 10.47
N GLY A 131 8.79 18.96 10.73
CA GLY A 131 9.34 19.55 11.95
C GLY A 131 8.99 18.76 13.22
N ILE A 132 8.93 17.43 13.14
CA ILE A 132 8.60 16.52 14.25
C ILE A 132 9.63 15.39 14.36
N SER A 133 9.66 14.71 15.51
CA SER A 133 10.57 13.56 15.68
C SER A 133 10.16 12.36 14.82
N GLU A 134 11.13 11.52 14.45
CA GLU A 134 10.88 10.26 13.75
C GLU A 134 9.93 9.33 14.54
N LYS A 135 10.07 9.30 15.87
CA LYS A 135 9.18 8.55 16.77
C LYS A 135 7.74 9.06 16.71
N THR A 136 7.55 10.37 16.56
CA THR A 136 6.23 10.97 16.36
C THR A 136 5.62 10.54 15.03
N VAL A 137 6.43 10.46 13.96
CA VAL A 137 5.99 9.93 12.65
C VAL A 137 5.55 8.47 12.78
N GLU A 138 6.32 7.64 13.47
CA GLU A 138 5.97 6.24 13.72
C GLU A 138 4.65 6.11 14.48
N SER A 139 4.45 6.92 15.53
CA SER A 139 3.19 6.97 16.28
C SER A 139 2.01 7.37 15.38
N ARG A 140 2.15 8.42 14.56
CA ARG A 140 1.12 8.84 13.58
C ARG A 140 0.80 7.72 12.58
N LEU A 141 1.82 7.01 12.09
CA LEU A 141 1.66 5.88 11.19
C LEU A 141 0.92 4.71 11.84
N ASN A 142 1.22 4.40 13.10
CA ASN A 142 0.51 3.36 13.83
C ASN A 142 -0.97 3.70 14.00
N ASN A 143 -1.29 4.96 14.29
CA ASN A 143 -2.68 5.42 14.33
C ASN A 143 -3.34 5.29 12.96
N LEU A 144 -2.67 5.73 11.88
CA LEU A 144 -3.18 5.53 10.51
C LEU A 144 -3.39 4.05 10.19
N PHE A 145 -2.51 3.14 10.60
CA PHE A 145 -2.72 1.70 10.40
C PHE A 145 -4.01 1.22 11.08
N LEU A 146 -4.25 1.64 12.33
CA LEU A 146 -5.48 1.30 13.05
C LEU A 146 -6.72 1.85 12.34
N GLN A 147 -6.72 3.14 11.97
CA GLN A 147 -7.84 3.80 11.29
C GLN A 147 -8.17 3.16 9.93
N PHE A 148 -7.14 2.68 9.22
CA PHE A 148 -7.30 2.01 7.94
C PHE A 148 -7.55 0.50 8.06
N GLY A 149 -7.66 -0.05 9.28
CA GLY A 149 -7.90 -1.48 9.54
C GLY A 149 -6.68 -2.38 9.28
N ILE A 150 -5.49 -1.80 9.18
CA ILE A 150 -4.24 -2.49 8.88
C ILE A 150 -3.63 -3.01 10.19
N ASN A 151 -3.80 -4.30 10.47
CA ASN A 151 -3.25 -4.92 11.66
C ASN A 151 -1.75 -5.20 11.54
N ALA A 152 -0.93 -4.18 11.80
CA ALA A 152 0.53 -4.22 11.71
C ALA A 152 1.19 -5.20 12.71
N LYS A 153 0.57 -5.46 13.86
CA LYS A 153 1.17 -6.25 14.95
C LYS A 153 0.82 -7.74 14.89
N ALA A 154 -0.38 -8.08 14.45
CA ALA A 154 -0.81 -9.49 14.39
C ALA A 154 -0.44 -10.17 13.07
N ASN A 155 -0.23 -9.41 12.00
CA ASN A 155 -0.14 -9.99 10.66
C ASN A 155 1.28 -9.92 10.06
N LYS A 156 2.05 -11.00 10.25
CA LYS A 156 3.39 -11.17 9.63
C LYS A 156 3.35 -11.24 8.09
N VAL A 157 2.16 -11.41 7.50
CA VAL A 157 1.97 -11.47 6.04
C VAL A 157 2.07 -10.10 5.40
N ILE A 158 1.73 -9.03 6.15
CA ILE A 158 1.54 -7.70 5.59
C ILE A 158 2.69 -6.77 6.02
N ASN A 159 3.24 -6.04 5.06
CA ASN A 159 3.98 -4.81 5.32
C ASN A 159 2.97 -3.65 5.47
N PRO A 160 2.74 -3.15 6.69
CA PRO A 160 1.65 -2.21 6.96
C PRO A 160 1.82 -0.88 6.23
N ARG A 161 3.06 -0.41 6.05
CA ARG A 161 3.35 0.81 5.29
C ARG A 161 2.93 0.68 3.84
N LEU A 162 3.35 -0.40 3.17
CA LEU A 162 3.01 -0.62 1.76
C LEU A 162 1.50 -0.81 1.57
N ARG A 163 0.85 -1.51 2.52
CA ARG A 163 -0.60 -1.66 2.51
C ARG A 163 -1.31 -0.32 2.67
N LEU A 164 -0.85 0.54 3.58
CA LEU A 164 -1.42 1.89 3.77
C LEU A 164 -1.38 2.70 2.48
N ILE A 165 -0.26 2.69 1.75
CA ILE A 165 -0.11 3.39 0.47
C ILE A 165 -1.15 2.88 -0.54
N GLY A 166 -1.24 1.56 -0.73
CA GLY A 166 -2.19 0.97 -1.67
C GLY A 166 -3.64 1.32 -1.33
N VAL A 167 -4.01 1.22 -0.05
CA VAL A 167 -5.37 1.50 0.42
C VAL A 167 -5.70 2.99 0.30
N ALA A 168 -4.83 3.88 0.76
CA ALA A 168 -5.05 5.33 0.73
C ALA A 168 -5.22 5.88 -0.69
N ASN A 169 -4.43 5.38 -1.62
CA ASN A 169 -4.53 5.73 -3.04
C ASN A 169 -5.85 5.24 -3.65
N THR A 170 -6.31 4.03 -3.29
CA THR A 170 -7.55 3.46 -3.87
C THR A 170 -8.79 4.15 -3.36
N ARG A 171 -8.83 4.43 -2.06
CA ARG A 171 -9.97 5.02 -1.37
C ARG A 171 -10.09 6.54 -1.61
N GLN A 172 -9.22 7.12 -2.44
CA GLN A 172 -9.14 8.55 -2.73
C GLN A 172 -8.97 9.44 -1.49
N ASN A 173 -8.53 8.88 -0.35
CA ASN A 173 -8.06 9.67 0.79
C ASN A 173 -6.85 10.53 0.41
N VAL A 174 -6.11 10.07 -0.60
CA VAL A 174 -5.13 10.82 -1.35
C VAL A 174 -5.59 10.80 -2.81
N THR A 175 -6.05 11.93 -3.34
CA THR A 175 -6.37 12.03 -4.77
C THR A 175 -5.10 11.90 -5.61
N TYR A 176 -5.25 11.51 -6.87
CA TYR A 176 -4.11 11.40 -7.77
C TYR A 176 -3.41 12.75 -7.96
N GLU A 177 -4.17 13.84 -8.01
CA GLU A 177 -3.66 15.21 -8.19
C GLU A 177 -2.82 15.64 -6.99
N ALA A 178 -3.34 15.42 -5.76
CA ALA A 178 -2.61 15.72 -4.54
C ALA A 178 -1.33 14.88 -4.43
N PHE A 179 -1.43 13.59 -4.73
CA PHE A 179 -0.27 12.71 -4.79
C PHE A 179 0.75 13.17 -5.84
N ALA A 180 0.29 13.51 -7.05
CA ALA A 180 1.14 13.92 -8.16
C ALA A 180 1.91 15.20 -7.82
N GLU A 181 1.29 16.17 -7.16
CA GLU A 181 1.97 17.39 -6.73
C GLU A 181 3.14 17.07 -5.76
N ILE A 182 2.88 16.27 -4.72
CA ILE A 182 3.91 15.90 -3.75
C ILE A 182 4.96 14.98 -4.36
N TRP A 183 4.55 14.08 -5.26
CA TRP A 183 5.46 13.23 -6.03
C TRP A 183 6.42 14.07 -6.84
N GLN A 184 5.93 15.04 -7.62
CA GLN A 184 6.75 15.88 -8.49
C GLN A 184 7.80 16.66 -7.69
N ARG A 185 7.40 17.28 -6.57
CA ARG A 185 8.31 18.01 -5.67
C ARG A 185 9.39 17.12 -5.06
N THR A 186 9.06 15.87 -4.75
CA THR A 186 10.00 14.90 -4.15
C THR A 186 10.73 14.03 -5.17
N ASN A 187 10.41 14.13 -6.47
CA ASN A 187 10.97 13.26 -7.51
C ASN A 187 11.80 14.00 -8.55
N ASN A 188 11.49 15.26 -8.84
CA ASN A 188 12.18 16.03 -9.88
C ASN A 188 13.20 17.02 -9.31
N GLY A 189 13.14 17.30 -8.01
CA GLY A 189 14.10 18.16 -7.33
C GLY A 189 15.28 17.39 -6.76
N ASP A 190 16.32 18.13 -6.40
CA ASP A 190 17.32 17.64 -5.45
C ASP A 190 16.60 17.38 -4.11
N LEU A 191 16.40 16.09 -3.81
CA LEU A 191 15.70 15.69 -2.60
C LEU A 191 16.50 16.09 -1.36
N ASP A 192 17.83 16.14 -1.43
CA ASP A 192 18.66 16.57 -0.31
C ASP A 192 18.41 18.04 -0.01
N GLN A 193 18.38 18.89 -1.05
CA GLN A 193 18.05 20.31 -0.90
C GLN A 193 16.66 20.49 -0.30
N THR A 194 15.68 19.72 -0.79
CA THR A 194 14.30 19.76 -0.30
C THR A 194 14.20 19.35 1.17
N VAL A 195 14.94 18.32 1.58
CA VAL A 195 14.95 17.83 2.96
C VAL A 195 15.70 18.77 3.90
N ASN A 196 16.72 19.47 3.40
CA ASN A 196 17.51 20.42 4.19
C ASN A 196 16.81 21.78 4.32
N ASN A 197 15.97 22.17 3.36
CA ASN A 197 15.16 23.39 3.39
C ASN A 197 13.68 23.08 3.12
N PRO A 198 12.99 22.39 4.05
CA PRO A 198 11.68 21.80 3.76
C PRO A 198 10.53 22.80 3.78
N GLN A 199 10.74 24.07 4.10
CA GLN A 199 9.66 25.03 4.36
C GLN A 199 8.70 25.15 3.17
N GLU A 200 9.22 25.30 1.95
CA GLU A 200 8.39 25.40 0.75
C GLU A 200 7.57 24.11 0.51
N LEU A 201 8.20 22.94 0.65
CA LEU A 201 7.51 21.66 0.53
C LEU A 201 6.46 21.50 1.63
N ARG A 202 6.76 21.89 2.86
CA ARG A 202 5.85 21.82 4.01
C ARG A 202 4.62 22.69 3.77
N ASP A 203 4.81 23.93 3.33
CA ASP A 203 3.70 24.85 3.07
C ASP A 203 2.80 24.35 1.93
N ALA A 204 3.41 23.86 0.84
CA ALA A 204 2.67 23.22 -0.24
C ALA A 204 1.91 21.97 0.24
N LEU A 205 2.57 21.12 1.05
CA LEU A 205 1.97 19.91 1.61
C LEU A 205 0.75 20.21 2.47
N PHE A 206 0.84 21.17 3.39
CA PHE A 206 -0.29 21.53 4.25
C PHE A 206 -1.42 22.19 3.45
N LYS A 207 -1.10 22.98 2.41
CA LYS A 207 -2.11 23.51 1.48
C LYS A 207 -2.86 22.39 0.76
N VAL A 208 -2.14 21.40 0.22
CA VAL A 208 -2.74 20.23 -0.44
C VAL A 208 -3.57 19.40 0.55
N ALA A 209 -3.07 19.19 1.77
CA ALA A 209 -3.78 18.45 2.80
C ALA A 209 -5.08 19.14 3.25
N ALA A 210 -5.06 20.46 3.43
CA ALA A 210 -6.25 21.24 3.75
C ALA A 210 -7.32 21.12 2.66
N LYS A 211 -6.90 21.29 1.39
CA LYS A 211 -7.78 21.14 0.23
C LYS A 211 -8.42 19.75 0.16
N LEU A 212 -7.64 18.69 0.39
CA LEU A 212 -8.18 17.33 0.42
C LEU A 212 -9.27 17.18 1.48
N ILE A 213 -9.05 17.69 2.70
CA ILE A 213 -10.03 17.63 3.80
C ILE A 213 -11.32 18.37 3.44
N GLU A 214 -11.22 19.55 2.83
CA GLU A 214 -12.39 20.32 2.37
C GLU A 214 -13.17 19.60 1.26
N GLU A 215 -12.49 18.80 0.42
CA GLU A 215 -13.08 18.07 -0.70
C GLU A 215 -13.63 16.68 -0.31
N VAL A 216 -13.25 16.12 0.85
CA VAL A 216 -13.72 14.81 1.34
C VAL A 216 -15.24 14.68 1.36
N PRO A 217 -16.05 15.67 1.81
CA PRO A 217 -17.51 15.57 1.78
C PRO A 217 -18.07 15.45 0.36
N ARG A 218 -17.41 16.01 -0.67
CA ARG A 218 -17.94 16.09 -2.05
C ARG A 218 -17.68 14.83 -2.87
N HIS A 219 -16.65 14.05 -2.53
CA HIS A 219 -16.24 12.85 -3.28
C HIS A 219 -16.86 11.56 -2.75
N ARG A 220 -17.44 11.59 -1.53
CA ARG A 220 -18.07 10.42 -0.89
C ARG A 220 -19.40 10.00 -1.54
N ASP A 221 -20.17 10.91 -2.13
CA ASP A 221 -21.55 10.61 -2.58
C ASP A 221 -21.69 10.18 -4.06
N ASN A 222 -20.83 10.66 -4.98
CA ASN A 222 -21.14 10.55 -6.41
C ASN A 222 -20.25 9.58 -7.22
N ALA A 223 -18.99 9.33 -6.81
CA ALA A 223 -18.05 8.58 -7.65
C ALA A 223 -18.08 7.05 -7.43
N HIS A 224 -18.47 6.60 -6.23
CA HIS A 224 -18.34 5.19 -5.83
C HIS A 224 -19.46 4.29 -6.38
N LYS A 225 -20.70 4.79 -6.47
CA LYS A 225 -21.84 4.04 -6.99
C LYS A 225 -21.76 3.77 -8.50
N GLN A 226 -21.18 4.67 -9.28
CA GLN A 226 -21.20 4.55 -10.74
C GLN A 226 -20.07 3.68 -11.31
N ARG A 227 -18.91 3.56 -10.63
CA ARG A 227 -17.77 2.74 -11.12
C ARG A 227 -17.86 1.25 -10.78
N LEU A 228 -18.43 0.87 -9.64
CA LEU A 228 -18.56 -0.55 -9.24
C LEU A 228 -19.49 -1.35 -10.16
N VAL A 229 -20.48 -0.71 -10.78
CA VAL A 229 -21.47 -1.36 -11.64
C VAL A 229 -20.92 -1.67 -13.05
N GLN A 230 -19.92 -0.92 -13.54
CA GLN A 230 -19.42 -1.07 -14.92
C GLN A 230 -18.23 -2.03 -15.07
N GLU A 231 -17.44 -2.29 -14.02
CA GLU A 231 -16.13 -2.96 -14.18
C GLU A 231 -16.09 -4.45 -13.73
N GLN A 232 -17.17 -5.04 -13.21
CA GLN A 232 -17.21 -6.46 -12.82
C GLN A 232 -17.10 -7.45 -14.00
N ALA A 233 -17.05 -6.99 -15.25
CA ALA A 233 -17.08 -7.84 -16.44
C ALA A 233 -15.70 -8.24 -17.01
N ALA A 234 -14.57 -7.79 -16.46
CA ALA A 234 -13.27 -8.01 -17.09
C ALA A 234 -12.25 -8.74 -16.18
N TYR A 235 -11.99 -9.99 -16.54
CA TYR A 235 -10.79 -10.78 -16.20
C TYR A 235 -10.60 -11.18 -14.73
N VAL A 236 -11.25 -12.28 -14.33
CA VAL A 236 -10.84 -13.07 -13.16
C VAL A 236 -10.74 -14.53 -13.57
N ASN A 237 -9.61 -15.18 -13.28
CA ASN A 237 -9.50 -16.65 -13.29
C ASN A 237 -9.98 -17.18 -11.92
N PRO A 238 -11.15 -17.86 -11.86
CA PRO A 238 -11.77 -18.28 -10.60
C PRO A 238 -10.90 -19.20 -9.74
N MET A 239 -10.02 -19.97 -10.38
CA MET A 239 -9.14 -20.93 -9.69
C MET A 239 -8.07 -20.26 -8.81
N HIS A 240 -7.73 -19.00 -9.07
CA HIS A 240 -6.75 -18.27 -8.26
C HIS A 240 -7.35 -17.80 -6.94
N VAL A 241 -8.61 -17.35 -6.97
CA VAL A 241 -9.37 -16.94 -5.77
C VAL A 241 -9.51 -18.14 -4.83
N GLN A 242 -9.81 -19.32 -5.36
CA GLN A 242 -9.98 -20.54 -4.57
C GLN A 242 -8.69 -21.03 -3.89
N ARG A 243 -7.52 -20.91 -4.54
CA ARG A 243 -6.23 -21.32 -3.92
C ARG A 243 -5.77 -20.37 -2.82
N VAL A 244 -6.13 -19.09 -2.91
CA VAL A 244 -5.88 -18.10 -1.85
C VAL A 244 -6.84 -18.34 -0.69
N TYR A 245 -8.10 -18.62 -0.99
CA TYR A 245 -9.14 -19.00 -0.01
C TYR A 245 -8.75 -20.26 0.79
N ASN A 246 -8.36 -21.35 0.12
CA ASN A 246 -8.02 -22.61 0.79
C ASN A 246 -6.78 -22.50 1.70
N ARG A 247 -5.77 -21.71 1.31
CA ARG A 247 -4.53 -21.57 2.10
C ARG A 247 -4.68 -20.70 3.34
N LEU A 248 -5.57 -19.71 3.28
CA LEU A 248 -5.84 -18.85 4.44
C LEU A 248 -6.73 -19.54 5.49
N ASN A 249 -7.43 -20.61 5.14
CA ASN A 249 -8.34 -21.33 6.03
C ASN A 249 -7.83 -22.74 6.45
N GLY A 250 -6.75 -23.24 5.83
CA GLY A 250 -6.31 -24.64 5.92
C GLY A 250 -5.27 -24.99 7.00
N GLN A 251 -5.25 -24.32 8.16
CA GLN A 251 -4.36 -24.69 9.28
C GLN A 251 -5.07 -25.30 10.51
N ASN A 252 -6.34 -25.72 10.40
CA ASN A 252 -6.99 -26.50 11.45
C ASN A 252 -7.81 -27.66 10.85
N THR A 253 -7.11 -28.73 10.46
CA THR A 253 -7.66 -30.10 10.42
C THR A 253 -6.49 -31.08 10.34
N GLU A 254 -5.72 -31.21 11.43
CA GLU A 254 -5.26 -32.56 11.81
C GLU A 254 -6.48 -33.23 12.44
N VAL A 255 -7.23 -33.97 11.62
CA VAL A 255 -8.23 -34.90 12.13
C VAL A 255 -7.45 -36.14 12.53
N ASP A 256 -7.30 -36.31 13.84
CA ASP A 256 -7.00 -37.58 14.49
C ASP A 256 -7.90 -38.66 13.87
N GLN A 257 -7.30 -39.61 13.14
CA GLN A 257 -8.01 -40.83 12.77
C GLN A 257 -8.07 -41.74 14.01
N PRO A 258 -9.25 -42.21 14.42
CA PRO A 258 -9.31 -43.22 15.47
C PRO A 258 -8.71 -44.51 14.93
N LYS A 259 -7.72 -45.05 15.65
CA LYS A 259 -7.22 -46.42 15.45
C LYS A 259 -8.40 -47.38 15.60
N GLN A 260 -8.83 -47.99 14.51
CA GLN A 260 -9.68 -49.17 14.57
C GLN A 260 -8.80 -50.40 14.83
N GLN A 261 -9.23 -51.17 15.82
CA GLN A 261 -8.71 -52.49 16.23
C GLN A 261 -8.99 -53.55 15.17
#